data_AF-A0A645EPX0-F1
#
_entry.id   AF-A0A645EPX0-F1
#
_cell.length_a   1.000
_cell.length_b   1.000
_cell.length_c   1.000
_cell.angle_alpha   90.00
_cell.angle_beta   90.00
_cell.angle_gamma   90.00
#
_symmetry.space_group_name_H-M   'P 1'
#
loop_
_entity.id
_entity.type
_entity.pdbx_description
1 polymer ?
#
loop_
_entity_poly.entity_id
_entity_poly.type
_entity_poly.pdbx_seq_one_letter_code
_entity_poly.pdbx_strand_id
1 'polypeptide(L)'
;MRELDVFLPPWVDALDGDHPLKTALFTAIRESAGGLDKIRGIDAAVEKMNGRDNISSAKVETIDLGTGVAAARIELPHELFYQTLADRSGFSVTDDGDLMSLMTDLAKVKKEYDKVKTALDDVREKGYGIVVPSIDELTLEEPEIVKQGGRYGVRLKASAPSIHMIRADIKTSVSPVIGNEKQSEQMMDYLLEEFQGDTSKIWQSNIFGRSFNELVSEDLQTKLKHMPDDAQHKLQETLQRIINEGSGGLICIIL
;
A
#
# COMPACT_ATOMS: atom_id res chain seq x y z
N MET A 1 -33.28 32.66 14.75
CA MET A 1 -33.08 31.38 14.06
C MET A 1 -32.40 30.45 15.05
N ARG A 2 -32.74 29.15 15.07
CA ARG A 2 -32.16 28.25 16.09
C ARG A 2 -30.93 27.53 15.57
N GLU A 3 -30.97 27.05 14.33
CA GLU A 3 -29.94 26.20 13.75
C GLU A 3 -29.96 26.28 12.22
N LEU A 4 -28.76 26.21 11.61
CA LEU A 4 -28.57 26.05 10.17
C LEU A 4 -27.75 24.76 9.96
N ASP A 5 -28.40 23.73 9.44
CA ASP A 5 -27.72 22.51 9.02
C ASP A 5 -27.09 22.72 7.64
N VAL A 6 -25.80 22.42 7.52
CA VAL A 6 -25.05 22.55 6.27
C VAL A 6 -24.54 21.19 5.84
N PHE A 7 -25.04 20.72 4.70
CA PHE A 7 -24.67 19.44 4.11
C PHE A 7 -23.59 19.63 3.05
N LEU A 8 -22.47 18.94 3.23
CA LEU A 8 -21.34 18.89 2.29
C LEU A 8 -21.39 17.60 1.46
N PRO A 9 -20.67 17.53 0.33
CA PRO A 9 -20.51 16.28 -0.39
C PRO A 9 -19.82 15.22 0.47
N PRO A 10 -20.26 13.94 0.43
CA PRO A 10 -19.76 12.89 1.34
C PRO A 10 -18.24 12.66 1.28
N TRP A 11 -17.61 12.92 0.14
CA TRP A 11 -16.16 12.77 -0.01
C TRP A 11 -15.36 13.79 0.81
N VAL A 12 -15.95 14.96 1.12
CA VAL A 12 -15.35 15.98 2.01
C VAL A 12 -15.34 15.50 3.46
N ASP A 13 -16.35 14.72 3.86
CA ASP A 13 -16.42 14.13 5.20
C ASP A 13 -15.33 13.07 5.40
N ALA A 14 -14.97 12.35 4.33
CA ALA A 14 -13.89 11.37 4.32
C ALA A 14 -12.48 11.99 4.36
N LEU A 15 -12.36 13.31 4.27
CA LEU A 15 -11.08 14.02 4.42
C LEU A 15 -10.71 14.19 5.89
N ASP A 16 -9.40 14.13 6.14
CA ASP A 16 -8.80 14.38 7.45
C ASP A 16 -9.21 15.77 7.99
N GLY A 17 -9.32 15.89 9.32
CA GLY A 17 -9.89 17.08 9.96
C GLY A 17 -9.11 18.37 9.69
N ASP A 18 -7.81 18.25 9.45
CA ASP A 18 -6.86 19.32 9.15
C ASP A 18 -6.71 19.59 7.63
N HIS A 19 -7.49 18.91 6.78
CA HIS A 19 -7.39 19.07 5.34
C HIS A 19 -7.65 20.54 4.93
N PRO A 20 -6.78 21.17 4.11
CA PRO A 20 -6.89 22.58 3.75
C PRO A 20 -8.25 22.96 3.14
N LEU A 21 -8.77 22.12 2.25
CA LEU A 21 -10.10 22.31 1.65
C LEU A 21 -11.21 22.37 2.70
N LYS A 22 -11.19 21.46 3.69
CA LYS A 22 -12.19 21.36 4.75
C LYS A 22 -12.14 22.59 5.67
N THR A 23 -10.92 23.03 6.01
CA THR A 23 -10.69 24.26 6.78
C THR A 23 -11.20 25.49 6.04
N ALA A 24 -10.90 25.60 4.74
CA ALA A 24 -11.36 26.71 3.90
C ALA A 24 -12.89 26.75 3.77
N LEU A 25 -13.54 25.59 3.54
CA LEU A 25 -15.00 25.47 3.46
C LEU A 25 -15.67 25.87 4.78
N PHE A 26 -15.22 25.34 5.92
CA PHE A 26 -15.81 25.69 7.21
C PHE A 26 -15.62 27.16 7.56
N THR A 27 -14.48 27.75 7.19
CA THR A 27 -14.24 29.19 7.35
C THR A 27 -15.22 29.99 6.50
N ALA A 28 -15.36 29.64 5.22
CA ALA A 28 -16.30 30.29 4.30
C ALA A 28 -17.77 30.18 4.79
N ILE A 29 -18.17 29.02 5.29
CA ILE A 29 -19.52 28.80 5.84
C ILE A 29 -19.75 29.67 7.07
N ARG A 30 -18.79 29.70 8.01
CA ARG A 30 -18.87 30.53 9.23
C ARG A 30 -18.95 32.01 8.91
N GLU A 31 -18.13 32.50 7.97
CA GLU A 31 -18.15 33.90 7.54
C GLU A 31 -19.46 34.28 6.86
N SER A 32 -19.98 33.41 5.99
CA SER A 32 -21.25 33.66 5.28
C SER A 32 -22.47 33.60 6.21
N ALA A 33 -22.42 32.73 7.24
CA ALA A 33 -23.46 32.60 8.26
C ALA A 33 -23.33 33.59 9.43
N GLY A 34 -22.20 34.31 9.56
CA GLY A 34 -21.85 35.17 10.70
C GLY A 34 -22.74 36.39 10.97
N GLY A 35 -23.86 36.55 10.27
CA GLY A 35 -24.88 37.59 10.51
C GLY A 35 -26.31 37.06 10.39
N LEU A 36 -26.50 35.75 10.53
CA LEU A 36 -27.77 35.09 10.31
C LEU A 36 -28.62 35.01 11.60
N ASP A 37 -29.28 36.12 11.96
CA ASP A 37 -30.13 36.16 13.17
C ASP A 37 -31.57 35.70 12.91
N LYS A 38 -32.05 35.86 11.67
CA LYS A 38 -33.45 35.63 11.26
C LYS A 38 -33.50 34.70 10.05
N ILE A 39 -34.55 33.87 10.00
CA ILE A 39 -34.82 32.93 8.88
C ILE A 39 -34.87 33.68 7.53
N ARG A 40 -35.37 34.92 7.52
CA ARG A 40 -35.40 35.77 6.31
C ARG A 40 -34.01 36.11 5.74
N GLY A 41 -32.94 35.91 6.51
CA GLY A 41 -31.57 36.16 6.09
C GLY A 41 -30.89 34.96 5.43
N ILE A 42 -31.54 33.78 5.40
CA ILE A 42 -30.92 32.54 4.92
C ILE A 42 -30.55 32.66 3.45
N ASP A 43 -31.45 33.18 2.61
CA ASP A 43 -31.18 33.34 1.18
C ASP A 43 -29.94 34.21 0.94
N ALA A 44 -29.78 35.29 1.72
CA ALA A 44 -28.61 36.16 1.62
C ALA A 44 -27.32 35.48 2.12
N ALA A 45 -27.40 34.60 3.12
CA ALA A 45 -26.26 33.82 3.60
C ALA A 45 -25.84 32.76 2.58
N VAL A 46 -26.80 32.08 1.94
CA VAL A 46 -26.56 31.08 0.89
C VAL A 46 -26.00 31.73 -0.37
N GLU A 47 -26.51 32.90 -0.78
CA GLU A 47 -25.93 33.67 -1.90
C GLU A 47 -24.47 34.08 -1.64
N LYS A 48 -24.12 34.46 -0.41
CA LYS A 48 -22.72 34.72 -0.04
C LYS A 48 -21.83 33.48 -0.17
N MET A 49 -22.38 32.28 0.03
CA MET A 49 -21.64 31.02 -0.15
C MET A 49 -21.42 30.72 -1.63
N ASN A 50 -22.39 31.01 -2.51
CA ASN A 50 -22.24 30.85 -3.96
C ASN A 50 -21.10 31.69 -4.57
N GLY A 51 -20.71 32.79 -3.93
CA GLY A 51 -19.64 33.66 -4.41
C GLY A 51 -18.21 33.23 -4.05
N ARG A 52 -18.00 32.02 -3.52
CA ARG A 52 -16.69 31.53 -3.05
C ARG A 52 -16.07 30.54 -4.04
N ASP A 53 -14.76 30.63 -4.26
CA ASP A 53 -14.03 29.87 -5.30
C ASP A 53 -14.19 28.35 -5.23
N ASN A 54 -14.37 27.79 -4.03
CA ASN A 54 -14.47 26.34 -3.83
C ASN A 54 -15.92 25.82 -3.81
N ILE A 55 -16.91 26.67 -4.08
CA ILE A 55 -18.34 26.32 -4.02
C ILE A 55 -18.93 26.49 -5.41
N SER A 56 -19.48 25.43 -5.98
CA SER A 56 -20.17 25.47 -7.27
C SER A 56 -21.63 25.87 -7.11
N SER A 57 -22.29 25.38 -6.05
CA SER A 57 -23.65 25.78 -5.72
C SER A 57 -23.92 25.65 -4.22
N ALA A 58 -24.74 26.53 -3.68
CA ALA A 58 -25.27 26.50 -2.33
C ALA A 58 -26.77 26.78 -2.44
N LYS A 59 -27.59 25.90 -1.86
CA LYS A 59 -29.05 25.97 -1.95
C LYS A 59 -29.69 25.64 -0.62
N VAL A 60 -30.79 26.32 -0.30
CA VAL A 60 -31.66 25.94 0.82
C VAL A 60 -32.48 24.72 0.40
N GLU A 61 -32.42 23.64 1.17
CA GLU A 61 -33.21 22.43 0.92
C GLU A 61 -34.55 22.49 1.64
N THR A 62 -34.53 22.87 2.93
CA THR A 62 -35.73 22.92 3.75
C THR A 62 -35.67 24.07 4.76
N ILE A 63 -36.83 24.60 5.11
CA ILE A 63 -36.99 25.58 6.19
C ILE A 63 -38.17 25.13 7.04
N ASP A 64 -37.92 24.85 8.31
CA ASP A 64 -38.97 24.60 9.29
C ASP A 64 -39.19 25.88 10.14
N LEU A 65 -40.28 26.58 9.83
CA LEU A 65 -40.67 27.79 10.54
C LEU A 65 -41.16 27.52 11.97
N GLY A 66 -41.63 26.31 12.27
CA GLY A 66 -42.12 25.90 13.59
C GLY A 66 -41.01 25.66 14.60
N THR A 67 -39.88 25.10 14.15
CA THR A 67 -38.69 24.84 14.99
C THR A 67 -37.60 25.89 14.82
N GLY A 68 -37.65 26.66 13.73
CA GLY A 68 -36.65 27.67 13.38
C GLY A 68 -35.33 27.08 12.87
N VAL A 69 -35.38 25.86 12.33
CA VAL A 69 -34.26 25.12 11.73
C VAL A 69 -34.34 25.25 10.20
N ALA A 70 -33.19 25.40 9.55
CA ALA A 70 -33.09 25.36 8.10
C ALA A 70 -31.94 24.46 7.67
N ALA A 71 -32.08 23.83 6.51
CA ALA A 71 -31.04 23.02 5.89
C ALA A 71 -30.56 23.65 4.59
N ALA A 72 -29.25 23.70 4.39
CA ALA A 72 -28.61 24.11 3.17
C ALA A 72 -27.66 23.01 2.67
N ARG A 73 -27.62 22.80 1.35
CA ARG A 73 -26.67 21.92 0.69
C ARG A 73 -25.65 22.73 -0.08
N ILE A 74 -24.38 22.35 0.06
CA ILE A 74 -23.26 22.91 -0.66
C ILE A 74 -22.73 21.85 -1.62
N GLU A 75 -22.53 22.25 -2.86
CA GLU A 75 -21.88 21.49 -3.91
C GLU A 75 -20.52 22.16 -4.22
N LEU A 76 -19.54 21.32 -4.52
CA LEU A 76 -18.20 21.75 -4.93
C LEU A 76 -18.01 21.46 -6.42
N PRO A 77 -17.09 22.16 -7.12
CA PRO A 77 -16.63 21.76 -8.44
C PRO A 77 -16.17 20.30 -8.45
N HIS A 78 -16.52 19.55 -9.51
CA HIS A 78 -16.18 18.13 -9.60
C HIS A 78 -14.66 17.95 -9.74
N GLU A 79 -13.98 18.90 -10.35
CA GLU A 79 -12.53 18.94 -10.52
C GLU A 79 -11.79 18.89 -9.18
N LEU A 80 -12.35 19.51 -8.12
CA LEU A 80 -11.74 19.47 -6.78
C LEU A 80 -11.74 18.06 -6.18
N PHE A 81 -12.74 17.23 -6.50
CA PHE A 81 -12.78 15.85 -6.04
C PHE A 81 -11.62 15.05 -6.65
N TYR A 82 -11.43 15.15 -7.97
CA TYR A 82 -10.34 14.43 -8.66
C TYR A 82 -8.96 14.93 -8.23
N GLN A 83 -8.77 16.25 -8.08
CA GLN A 83 -7.51 16.81 -7.56
C GLN A 83 -7.22 16.28 -6.15
N THR A 84 -8.21 16.31 -5.25
CA THR A 84 -8.05 15.80 -3.88
C THR A 84 -7.74 14.31 -3.87
N LEU A 85 -8.39 13.53 -4.75
CA LEU A 85 -8.12 12.10 -4.89
C LEU A 85 -6.70 11.84 -5.42
N ALA A 86 -6.26 12.60 -6.42
CA ALA A 86 -4.95 12.47 -7.02
C ALA A 86 -3.83 12.79 -6.00
N ASP A 87 -3.98 13.89 -5.27
CA ASP A 87 -3.03 14.32 -4.24
C ASP A 87 -2.87 13.28 -3.12
N ARG A 88 -3.96 12.65 -2.68
CA ARG A 88 -3.92 11.66 -1.59
C ARG A 88 -3.45 10.29 -2.05
N SER A 89 -3.89 9.86 -3.23
CA SER A 89 -3.62 8.52 -3.71
C SER A 89 -2.29 8.40 -4.46
N GLY A 90 -1.73 9.52 -4.92
CA GLY A 90 -0.56 9.56 -5.80
C GLY A 90 -0.86 9.10 -7.23
N PHE A 91 -2.12 8.76 -7.56
CA PHE A 91 -2.54 8.42 -8.91
C PHE A 91 -2.97 9.66 -9.67
N SER A 92 -2.67 9.73 -10.96
CA SER A 92 -3.23 10.77 -11.83
C SER A 92 -4.68 10.41 -12.14
N VAL A 93 -5.63 11.15 -11.55
CA VAL A 93 -7.07 11.04 -11.85
C VAL A 93 -7.57 12.42 -12.25
N THR A 94 -8.06 12.56 -13.47
CA THR A 94 -8.56 13.84 -13.99
C THR A 94 -10.06 13.86 -14.24
N ASP A 95 -10.67 12.69 -14.46
CA ASP A 95 -12.11 12.54 -14.68
C ASP A 95 -12.66 11.17 -14.21
N ASP A 96 -13.96 10.95 -14.41
CA ASP A 96 -14.64 9.69 -14.09
C ASP A 96 -14.10 8.49 -14.89
N GLY A 97 -13.61 8.71 -16.11
CA GLY A 97 -13.06 7.67 -16.96
C GLY A 97 -11.71 7.17 -16.43
N ASP A 98 -10.85 8.07 -16.01
CA ASP A 98 -9.60 7.78 -15.32
C ASP A 98 -9.88 7.01 -14.03
N LEU A 99 -10.85 7.48 -13.24
CA LEU A 99 -11.23 6.84 -11.98
C LEU A 99 -11.72 5.40 -12.21
N MET A 100 -12.60 5.19 -13.18
CA MET A 100 -13.12 3.86 -13.52
C MET A 100 -12.01 2.92 -13.99
N SER A 101 -11.09 3.42 -14.81
CA SER A 101 -9.95 2.65 -15.30
C SER A 101 -9.01 2.26 -14.16
N LEU A 102 -8.66 3.22 -13.30
CA LEU A 102 -7.83 3.01 -12.12
C LEU A 102 -8.46 1.98 -11.17
N MET A 103 -9.75 2.11 -10.85
CA MET A 103 -10.45 1.17 -9.98
C MET A 103 -10.51 -0.24 -10.56
N THR A 104 -10.68 -0.35 -11.88
CA THR A 104 -10.68 -1.64 -12.59
C THR A 104 -9.31 -2.31 -12.52
N ASP A 105 -8.23 -1.55 -12.70
CA ASP A 105 -6.88 -2.10 -12.63
C ASP A 105 -6.46 -2.43 -11.19
N LEU A 106 -6.80 -1.57 -10.22
CA LEU A 106 -6.59 -1.85 -8.80
C LEU A 106 -7.36 -3.09 -8.34
N ALA A 107 -8.56 -3.36 -8.89
CA ALA A 107 -9.28 -4.59 -8.58
C ALA A 107 -8.52 -5.85 -9.04
N LYS A 108 -7.89 -5.82 -10.22
CA LYS A 108 -7.03 -6.93 -10.70
C LYS A 108 -5.81 -7.09 -9.80
N VAL A 109 -5.12 -6.00 -9.49
CA VAL A 109 -3.94 -6.02 -8.60
C VAL A 109 -4.31 -6.56 -7.22
N LYS A 110 -5.44 -6.11 -6.66
CA LYS A 110 -5.94 -6.58 -5.37
C LYS A 110 -6.20 -8.08 -5.40
N LYS A 111 -6.82 -8.60 -6.46
CA LYS A 111 -7.09 -10.05 -6.59
C LYS A 111 -5.80 -10.86 -6.56
N GLU A 112 -4.78 -10.44 -7.31
CA GLU A 112 -3.48 -11.14 -7.31
C GLU A 112 -2.73 -10.98 -5.98
N TYR A 113 -2.80 -9.80 -5.36
CA TYR A 113 -2.20 -9.57 -4.03
C TYR A 113 -2.89 -10.40 -2.95
N ASP A 114 -4.22 -10.48 -2.95
CA ASP A 114 -5.00 -11.27 -1.99
C ASP A 114 -4.59 -12.75 -2.02
N LYS A 115 -4.23 -13.31 -3.20
CA LYS A 115 -3.71 -14.68 -3.31
C LYS A 115 -2.42 -14.87 -2.53
N VAL A 116 -1.49 -13.91 -2.60
CA VAL A 116 -0.14 -14.05 -2.02
C VAL A 116 0.00 -13.44 -0.62
N LYS A 117 -0.95 -12.62 -0.18
CA LYS A 117 -0.87 -11.84 1.06
C LYS A 117 -0.52 -12.70 2.28
N THR A 118 -1.26 -13.80 2.50
CA THR A 118 -1.02 -14.69 3.64
C THR A 118 0.39 -15.30 3.62
N ALA A 119 0.86 -15.71 2.43
CA ALA A 119 2.20 -16.25 2.27
C ALA A 119 3.29 -15.19 2.56
N LEU A 120 3.06 -13.94 2.16
CA LEU A 120 3.95 -12.82 2.47
C LEU A 120 4.02 -12.54 3.97
N ASP A 121 2.90 -12.62 4.68
CA ASP A 121 2.87 -12.43 6.13
C ASP A 121 3.58 -13.61 6.83
N ASP A 122 3.30 -14.85 6.42
CA ASP A 122 3.96 -16.05 6.95
C ASP A 122 5.48 -16.05 6.72
N VAL A 123 5.96 -15.68 5.53
CA VAL A 123 7.41 -15.64 5.26
C VAL A 123 8.11 -14.55 6.06
N ARG A 124 7.41 -13.43 6.35
CA ARG A 124 7.94 -12.36 7.20
C ARG A 124 8.01 -12.76 8.67
N GLU A 125 7.07 -13.54 9.17
CA GLU A 125 7.08 -13.97 10.57
C GLU A 125 7.94 -15.21 10.79
N LYS A 126 7.74 -16.24 9.98
CA LYS A 126 8.28 -17.60 10.19
C LYS A 126 9.48 -17.91 9.30
N GLY A 127 9.76 -17.08 8.29
CA GLY A 127 10.80 -17.31 7.29
C GLY A 127 10.38 -18.21 6.12
N TYR A 128 9.15 -18.73 6.15
CA TYR A 128 8.60 -19.59 5.10
C TYR A 128 7.11 -19.33 4.90
N GLY A 129 6.69 -19.08 3.67
CA GLY A 129 5.30 -18.82 3.31
C GLY A 129 4.87 -19.65 2.10
N ILE A 130 3.60 -20.06 2.08
CA ILE A 130 3.05 -20.91 1.02
C ILE A 130 1.82 -20.22 0.43
N VAL A 131 1.82 -20.03 -0.88
CA VAL A 131 0.63 -19.61 -1.62
C VAL A 131 -0.16 -20.88 -1.94
N VAL A 132 -1.33 -21.01 -1.33
CA VAL A 132 -2.22 -22.13 -1.60
C VAL A 132 -2.90 -21.90 -2.95
N PRO A 133 -2.82 -22.86 -3.89
CA PRO A 133 -3.47 -22.71 -5.18
C PRO A 133 -4.99 -22.63 -5.02
N SER A 134 -5.62 -21.81 -5.85
CA SER A 134 -7.08 -21.71 -5.87
C SER A 134 -7.71 -22.87 -6.64
N ILE A 135 -9.01 -23.08 -6.47
CA ILE A 135 -9.73 -24.20 -7.10
C ILE A 135 -9.66 -24.12 -8.63
N ASP A 136 -9.65 -22.92 -9.19
CA ASP A 136 -9.48 -22.66 -10.62
C ASP A 136 -8.06 -22.98 -11.15
N GLU A 137 -7.08 -23.16 -10.26
CA GLU A 137 -5.71 -23.56 -10.61
C GLU A 137 -5.52 -25.10 -10.52
N LEU A 138 -6.56 -25.84 -10.12
CA LEU A 138 -6.54 -27.31 -10.08
C LEU A 138 -6.79 -27.89 -11.47
N THR A 139 -5.84 -28.71 -11.93
CA THR A 139 -5.99 -29.54 -13.13
C THR A 139 -6.41 -30.95 -12.70
N LEU A 140 -7.59 -31.39 -13.13
CA LEU A 140 -8.09 -32.75 -12.94
C LEU A 140 -7.74 -33.60 -14.15
N GLU A 141 -7.03 -34.71 -13.93
CA GLU A 141 -6.80 -35.72 -14.96
C GLU A 141 -8.02 -36.63 -15.12
N GLU A 142 -8.13 -37.31 -16.26
CA GLU A 142 -9.23 -38.25 -16.51
C GLU A 142 -9.28 -39.36 -15.45
N PRO A 143 -10.49 -39.68 -14.93
CA PRO A 143 -10.65 -40.73 -13.94
C PRO A 143 -10.34 -42.12 -14.54
N GLU A 144 -9.47 -42.87 -13.88
CA GLU A 144 -9.13 -44.24 -14.29
C GLU A 144 -9.81 -45.27 -13.38
N ILE A 145 -10.40 -46.32 -13.96
CA ILE A 145 -10.90 -47.46 -13.18
C ILE A 145 -9.71 -48.33 -12.77
N VAL A 146 -9.54 -48.52 -11.46
CA VAL A 146 -8.50 -49.37 -10.89
C VAL A 146 -9.12 -50.60 -10.25
N LYS A 147 -8.50 -51.76 -10.44
CA LYS A 147 -8.92 -53.03 -9.81
C LYS A 147 -7.91 -53.44 -8.76
N GLN A 148 -8.33 -53.52 -7.51
CA GLN A 148 -7.49 -53.97 -6.38
C GLN A 148 -8.24 -55.03 -5.58
N GLY A 149 -7.67 -56.23 -5.46
CA GLY A 149 -8.22 -57.31 -4.62
C GLY A 149 -9.67 -57.71 -4.95
N GLY A 150 -10.06 -57.69 -6.24
CA GLY A 150 -11.42 -58.05 -6.67
C GLY A 150 -12.46 -56.92 -6.58
N ARG A 151 -12.09 -55.73 -6.09
CA ARG A 151 -12.93 -54.53 -6.05
C ARG A 151 -12.54 -53.55 -7.16
N TYR A 152 -13.51 -52.82 -7.69
CA TYR A 152 -13.32 -51.72 -8.63
C TYR A 152 -13.34 -50.40 -7.87
N GLY A 153 -12.38 -49.52 -8.15
CA GLY A 153 -12.32 -48.16 -7.66
C GLY A 153 -12.08 -47.17 -8.80
N VAL A 154 -12.27 -45.89 -8.53
CA VAL A 154 -11.93 -44.80 -9.45
C VAL A 154 -10.74 -44.06 -8.87
N ARG A 155 -9.67 -43.95 -9.65
CA ARG A 155 -8.50 -43.12 -9.32
C ARG A 155 -8.72 -41.75 -9.90
N LEU A 156 -8.81 -40.76 -9.03
CA LEU A 156 -8.81 -39.34 -9.38
C LEU A 156 -7.41 -38.80 -9.12
N LYS A 157 -6.86 -38.05 -10.07
CA LYS A 157 -5.62 -37.28 -9.90
C LYS A 157 -5.93 -35.82 -10.14
N ALA A 158 -5.45 -34.97 -9.24
CA ALA A 158 -5.48 -33.54 -9.38
C ALA A 158 -4.08 -32.99 -9.14
N SER A 159 -3.68 -31.98 -9.91
CA SER A 159 -2.42 -31.26 -9.74
C SER A 159 -2.66 -29.76 -9.74
N ALA A 160 -1.84 -29.02 -9.01
CA ALA A 160 -1.84 -27.56 -9.03
C ALA A 160 -0.42 -27.04 -8.75
N PRO A 161 -0.05 -25.88 -9.29
CA PRO A 161 1.21 -25.24 -8.96
C PRO A 161 1.19 -24.77 -7.49
N SER A 162 2.28 -24.98 -6.76
CA SER A 162 2.49 -24.43 -5.42
C SER A 162 3.60 -23.41 -5.45
N ILE A 163 3.36 -22.19 -4.94
CA ILE A 163 4.40 -21.16 -4.80
C ILE A 163 4.85 -21.12 -3.34
N HIS A 164 6.16 -21.20 -3.16
CA HIS A 164 6.79 -21.14 -1.84
C HIS A 164 7.71 -19.92 -1.77
N MET A 165 7.57 -19.13 -0.72
CA MET A 165 8.38 -17.97 -0.42
C MET A 165 9.31 -18.32 0.74
N ILE A 166 10.61 -18.03 0.58
CA ILE A 166 11.64 -18.32 1.57
C ILE A 166 12.38 -17.02 1.89
N ARG A 167 12.42 -16.64 3.17
CA ARG A 167 13.23 -15.49 3.61
C ARG A 167 14.69 -15.89 3.70
N ALA A 168 15.57 -15.11 3.08
CA ALA A 168 17.02 -15.23 3.22
C ALA A 168 17.60 -13.93 3.80
N ASP A 169 18.21 -14.02 4.97
CA ASP A 169 18.84 -12.87 5.63
C ASP A 169 20.28 -12.70 5.13
N ILE A 170 20.55 -11.62 4.40
CA ILE A 170 21.86 -11.34 3.81
C ILE A 170 22.66 -10.45 4.76
N LYS A 171 23.88 -10.89 5.10
CA LYS A 171 24.83 -10.13 5.91
C LYS A 171 25.96 -9.59 5.04
N THR A 172 26.24 -8.30 5.14
CA THR A 172 27.36 -7.63 4.47
C THR A 172 28.11 -6.74 5.44
N SER A 173 29.44 -6.79 5.34
CA SER A 173 30.36 -5.88 6.01
C SER A 173 31.16 -5.16 4.92
N VAL A 174 31.20 -3.84 4.97
CA VAL A 174 32.07 -3.03 4.09
C VAL A 174 33.28 -2.60 4.91
N SER A 175 34.47 -2.97 4.45
CA SER A 175 35.74 -2.51 5.02
C SER A 175 36.39 -1.53 4.04
N PRO A 176 36.03 -0.23 4.08
CA PRO A 176 36.65 0.73 3.18
C PRO A 176 38.16 0.77 3.44
N VAL A 177 38.95 0.85 2.38
CA VAL A 177 40.41 1.06 2.52
C VAL A 177 40.61 2.53 2.88
N ILE A 178 40.85 2.78 4.16
CA ILE A 178 41.10 4.14 4.68
C ILE A 178 42.60 4.36 4.66
N GLY A 179 43.04 5.44 3.98
CA GLY A 179 44.42 5.72 3.59
C GLY A 179 45.50 5.40 4.63
N ASN A 180 45.88 6.39 5.46
CA ASN A 180 46.87 6.19 6.53
C ASN A 180 46.23 6.09 7.92
N GLU A 181 46.99 5.64 8.92
CA GLU A 181 46.52 5.39 10.30
C GLU A 181 45.75 6.57 10.91
N LYS A 182 46.26 7.79 10.73
CA LYS A 182 45.62 9.01 11.24
C LYS A 182 44.27 9.29 10.59
N GLN A 183 44.11 8.97 9.30
CA GLN A 183 42.84 9.10 8.59
C GLN A 183 41.82 8.05 9.07
N SER A 184 42.29 6.85 9.42
CA SER A 184 41.46 5.79 9.99
C SER A 184 40.95 6.14 11.39
N GLU A 185 41.79 6.73 12.25
CA GLU A 185 41.38 7.20 13.58
C GLU A 185 40.35 8.32 13.48
N GLN A 186 40.58 9.34 12.64
CA GLN A 186 39.63 10.43 12.43
C GLN A 186 38.27 9.95 11.90
N MET A 187 38.27 8.92 11.05
CA MET A 187 37.04 8.33 10.54
C MET A 187 36.31 7.52 11.61
N MET A 188 37.04 6.81 12.48
CA MET A 188 36.46 6.08 13.60
C MET A 188 35.75 7.04 14.57
N ASP A 189 36.41 8.14 14.94
CA ASP A 189 35.85 9.14 15.83
C ASP A 189 34.59 9.78 15.25
N TYR A 190 34.62 10.13 13.95
CA TYR A 190 33.46 10.65 13.22
C TYR A 190 32.28 9.67 13.20
N LEU A 191 32.53 8.39 12.90
CA LEU A 191 31.48 7.37 12.89
C LEU A 191 30.89 7.13 14.29
N LEU A 192 31.72 7.14 15.33
CA LEU A 192 31.28 6.97 16.72
C LEU A 192 30.42 8.16 17.18
N GLU A 193 30.77 9.38 16.79
CA GLU A 193 30.00 10.59 17.10
C GLU A 193 28.62 10.56 16.42
N GLU A 194 28.55 10.23 15.13
CA GLU A 194 27.29 10.09 14.40
C GLU A 194 26.43 8.91 14.92
N PHE A 195 27.07 7.82 15.38
CA PHE A 195 26.38 6.64 15.92
C PHE A 195 25.72 6.90 17.27
N GLN A 196 26.29 7.76 18.11
CA GLN A 196 25.69 8.14 19.39
C GLN A 196 24.46 9.04 19.24
N GLY A 197 24.29 9.68 18.08
CA GLY A 197 23.12 10.48 17.74
C GLY A 197 21.97 9.64 17.17
N ASP A 198 21.83 9.64 15.85
CA ASP A 198 20.79 8.94 15.11
C ASP A 198 21.44 8.03 14.07
N THR A 199 21.37 6.72 14.29
CA THR A 199 21.96 5.69 13.40
C THR A 199 21.46 5.80 11.96
N SER A 200 20.32 6.44 11.72
CA SER A 200 19.75 6.68 10.39
C SER A 200 20.60 7.68 9.59
N LYS A 201 21.26 8.63 10.27
CA LYS A 201 22.10 9.66 9.63
C LYS A 201 23.40 9.10 9.06
N ILE A 202 23.94 8.04 9.65
CA ILE A 202 25.13 7.34 9.13
C ILE A 202 24.89 6.85 7.69
N TRP A 203 23.69 6.37 7.39
CA TRP A 203 23.34 5.90 6.04
C TRP A 203 23.31 7.02 5.00
N GLN A 204 23.01 8.24 5.43
CA GLN A 204 23.00 9.44 4.61
C GLN A 204 24.35 10.17 4.62
N SER A 205 25.31 9.73 5.44
CA SER A 205 26.62 10.35 5.53
C SER A 205 27.42 10.11 4.25
N ASN A 206 28.00 11.19 3.74
CA ASN A 206 28.88 11.15 2.59
C ASN A 206 30.28 10.77 3.05
N ILE A 207 30.72 9.58 2.69
CA ILE A 207 32.02 9.03 3.05
C ILE A 207 32.82 8.90 1.74
N PHE A 208 33.85 9.74 1.58
CA PHE A 208 34.72 9.78 0.39
C PHE A 208 34.02 10.08 -0.96
N GLY A 209 33.02 10.97 -0.95
CA GLY A 209 32.35 11.41 -2.18
C GLY A 209 31.34 10.42 -2.76
N ARG A 210 31.06 9.32 -2.04
CA ARG A 210 29.91 8.43 -2.22
C ARG A 210 29.14 8.35 -0.91
N SER A 211 27.83 8.07 -0.99
CA SER A 211 27.07 7.80 0.23
C SER A 211 27.42 6.41 0.77
N PHE A 212 27.43 6.23 2.09
CA PHE A 212 27.61 4.90 2.68
C PHE A 212 26.56 3.90 2.18
N ASN A 213 25.33 4.38 1.94
CA ASN A 213 24.25 3.60 1.36
C ASN A 213 24.59 3.04 -0.04
N GLU A 214 25.27 3.80 -0.91
CA GLU A 214 25.69 3.33 -2.23
C GLU A 214 26.68 2.17 -2.13
N LEU A 215 27.70 2.29 -1.27
CA LEU A 215 28.72 1.26 -1.09
C LEU A 215 28.12 -0.05 -0.55
N VAL A 216 27.24 0.04 0.46
CA VAL A 216 26.57 -1.14 1.03
C VAL A 216 25.56 -1.74 0.04
N SER A 217 24.85 -0.89 -0.72
CA SER A 217 23.85 -1.33 -1.69
C SER A 217 24.47 -2.06 -2.88
N GLU A 218 25.62 -1.63 -3.39
CA GLU A 218 26.35 -2.32 -4.48
C GLU A 218 26.75 -3.75 -4.05
N ASP A 219 27.32 -3.90 -2.85
CA ASP A 219 27.72 -5.21 -2.32
C ASP A 219 26.51 -6.10 -2.00
N LEU A 220 25.44 -5.54 -1.45
CA LEU A 220 24.18 -6.26 -1.22
C LEU A 220 23.55 -6.73 -2.53
N GLN A 221 23.47 -5.88 -3.55
CA GLN A 221 22.95 -6.26 -4.86
C GLN A 221 23.76 -7.37 -5.51
N THR A 222 25.07 -7.35 -5.34
CA THR A 222 25.97 -8.40 -5.85
C THR A 222 25.71 -9.73 -5.15
N LYS A 223 25.53 -9.74 -3.82
CA LYS A 223 25.17 -10.95 -3.06
C LYS A 223 23.76 -11.45 -3.35
N LEU A 224 22.80 -10.56 -3.59
CA LEU A 224 21.43 -10.92 -3.95
C LEU A 224 21.37 -11.72 -5.25
N LYS A 225 22.24 -11.42 -6.22
CA LYS A 225 22.33 -12.13 -7.51
C LYS A 225 23.28 -13.34 -7.49
N HIS A 226 23.81 -13.69 -6.32
CA HIS A 226 24.86 -14.69 -6.22
C HIS A 226 24.35 -16.13 -6.33
N MET A 227 23.05 -16.37 -6.17
CA MET A 227 22.48 -17.72 -6.35
C MET A 227 22.41 -18.04 -7.85
N PRO A 228 23.25 -18.95 -8.38
CA PRO A 228 23.23 -19.27 -9.80
C PRO A 228 21.96 -20.02 -10.17
N ASP A 229 21.54 -19.92 -11.44
CA ASP A 229 20.29 -20.52 -11.92
C ASP A 229 20.22 -22.04 -11.69
N ASP A 230 21.36 -22.74 -11.76
CA ASP A 230 21.41 -24.18 -11.52
C ASP A 230 21.08 -24.54 -10.06
N ALA A 231 21.51 -23.72 -9.11
CA ALA A 231 21.20 -23.87 -7.69
C ALA A 231 19.72 -23.54 -7.42
N GLN A 232 19.18 -22.50 -8.07
CA GLN A 232 17.75 -22.16 -7.99
C GLN A 232 16.89 -23.33 -8.47
N HIS A 233 17.25 -23.94 -9.61
CA HIS A 233 16.50 -25.06 -10.16
C HIS A 233 16.60 -26.32 -9.30
N LYS A 234 17.80 -26.66 -8.80
CA LYS A 234 17.98 -27.78 -7.85
C LYS A 234 17.16 -27.59 -6.59
N LEU A 235 17.09 -26.37 -6.06
CA LEU A 235 16.27 -26.05 -4.88
C LEU A 235 14.78 -26.26 -5.18
N GLN A 236 14.31 -25.78 -6.33
CA GLN A 236 12.93 -25.97 -6.80
C GLN A 236 12.58 -27.46 -6.95
N GLU A 237 13.40 -28.24 -7.67
CA GLU A 237 13.17 -29.67 -7.86
C GLU A 237 13.15 -30.43 -6.54
N THR A 238 14.08 -30.08 -5.65
CA THR A 238 14.18 -30.71 -4.32
C THR A 238 12.92 -30.43 -3.51
N LEU A 239 12.44 -29.19 -3.52
CA LEU A 239 11.19 -28.81 -2.86
C LEU A 239 10.00 -29.58 -3.45
N GLN A 240 9.90 -29.68 -4.77
CA GLN A 240 8.85 -30.42 -5.45
C GLN A 240 8.86 -31.91 -5.07
N ARG A 241 10.03 -32.55 -4.98
CA ARG A 241 10.15 -33.95 -4.53
C ARG A 241 9.70 -34.12 -3.08
N ILE A 242 10.13 -33.24 -2.18
CA ILE A 242 9.73 -33.29 -0.76
C ILE A 242 8.20 -33.21 -0.61
N ILE A 243 7.55 -32.33 -1.37
CA ILE A 243 6.09 -32.14 -1.32
C ILE A 243 5.35 -33.37 -1.87
N ASN A 244 5.81 -33.94 -2.99
CA ASN A 244 5.11 -35.04 -3.67
C ASN A 244 5.35 -36.41 -3.04
N GLU A 245 6.59 -36.71 -2.65
CA GLU A 245 6.98 -38.05 -2.21
C GLU A 245 6.71 -38.26 -0.72
N GLY A 246 6.69 -37.18 0.06
CA GLY A 246 6.48 -37.21 1.50
C GLY A 246 7.61 -37.93 2.23
N SER A 247 8.18 -37.27 3.23
CA SER A 247 9.18 -37.80 4.17
C SER A 247 10.59 -38.11 3.62
N GLY A 248 11.51 -37.24 4.01
CA GLY A 248 12.96 -37.41 4.01
C GLY A 248 13.58 -36.11 4.52
N GLY A 249 14.45 -36.16 5.53
CA GLY A 249 15.19 -34.96 5.95
C GLY A 249 15.99 -34.40 4.77
N LEU A 250 16.06 -33.08 4.63
CA LEU A 250 16.83 -32.43 3.58
C LEU A 250 18.30 -32.31 4.01
N ILE A 251 19.21 -32.89 3.23
CA ILE A 251 20.65 -32.63 3.35
C ILE A 251 21.07 -31.86 2.10
N CYS A 252 21.48 -30.62 2.28
CA CYS A 252 22.08 -29.81 1.22
C CYS A 252 23.60 -29.76 1.44
N ILE A 253 24.38 -30.11 0.42
CA ILE A 253 25.84 -30.01 0.44
C ILE A 253 26.23 -28.89 -0.52
N ILE A 254 26.83 -27.83 0.02
CA ILE A 254 27.40 -26.73 -0.76
C ILE A 254 28.88 -27.07 -0.97
N LEU A 255 29.33 -27.07 -2.23
CA LEU A 255 30.71 -27.38 -2.65
C LEU A 255 31.55 -26.12 -2.81
#